data_AF-A0A845EEZ7-F1
#
_entry.id   AF-A0A845EEZ7-F1
#
_cell.length_a   1.000
_cell.length_b   1.000
_cell.length_c   1.000
_cell.angle_alpha   90.00
_cell.angle_beta   90.00
_cell.angle_gamma   90.00
#
_symmetry.space_group_name_H-M   'P 1'
#
loop_
_entity.id
_entity.type
_entity.pdbx_description
1 polymer ?
#
loop_
_entity_poly.entity_id
_entity_poly.type
_entity_poly.pdbx_seq_one_letter_code
_entity_poly.pdbx_strand_id
1 'polypeptide(L)'
;MAAKVFPGRYTAEADDEVVVFLIGMRVNKWWAVHKWLPVLLAMPPMVQELYSQKDNGFFSAENFFNLKTTLMIQYWRSEDELYAYAKAPKHLKAWRNFNRKVKDNSAVGIYHETYKVKDGEHEVIYGNMPLFGLAKAYQHVPVQPYTASANQRLRKKEERRYVDSH
;
A
#
# COMPACT_ATOMS: atom_id res chain seq x y z
N MET A 1 1.97 9.79 -19.42
CA MET A 1 0.72 10.58 -19.47
C MET A 1 0.35 11.01 -18.06
N ALA A 2 -0.11 12.24 -17.86
CA ALA A 2 -0.59 12.68 -16.55
C ALA A 2 -1.81 11.83 -16.14
N ALA A 3 -1.89 11.43 -14.86
CA ALA A 3 -3.03 10.68 -14.37
C ALA A 3 -4.30 11.54 -14.44
N LYS A 4 -5.42 10.97 -14.91
CA LYS A 4 -6.71 11.65 -14.94
C LYS A 4 -7.11 12.04 -13.51
N VAL A 5 -7.38 13.34 -13.30
CA VAL A 5 -7.89 13.87 -12.04
C VAL A 5 -9.42 13.78 -12.03
N PHE A 6 -9.98 13.35 -10.91
CA PHE A 6 -11.43 13.32 -10.67
C PHE A 6 -11.82 14.52 -9.80
N PRO A 7 -12.42 15.58 -10.37
CA PRO A 7 -12.83 16.76 -9.61
C PRO A 7 -14.00 16.43 -8.69
N GLY A 8 -13.98 16.95 -7.47
CA GLY A 8 -14.98 16.69 -6.44
C GLY A 8 -14.49 15.72 -5.35
N ARG A 9 -15.44 15.24 -4.54
CA ARG A 9 -15.19 14.33 -3.41
C ARG A 9 -15.62 12.92 -3.78
N TYR A 10 -14.70 11.98 -3.67
CA TYR A 10 -14.90 10.56 -3.91
C TYR A 10 -14.49 9.73 -2.70
N THR A 11 -15.00 8.53 -2.63
CA THR A 11 -14.64 7.49 -1.68
C THR A 11 -14.48 6.16 -2.43
N ALA A 12 -14.22 5.08 -1.71
CA ALA A 12 -14.17 3.74 -2.28
C ALA A 12 -15.14 2.83 -1.53
N GLU A 13 -15.82 1.93 -2.24
CA GLU A 13 -16.63 0.88 -1.62
C GLU A 13 -15.73 -0.26 -1.12
N ALA A 14 -14.97 0.04 -0.08
CA ALA A 14 -14.06 -0.89 0.60
C ALA A 14 -14.76 -1.46 1.85
N ASP A 15 -15.69 -2.38 1.62
CA ASP A 15 -16.46 -3.03 2.68
C ASP A 15 -15.80 -4.37 3.10
N ASP A 16 -14.47 -4.53 3.01
CA ASP A 16 -13.77 -5.79 3.31
C ASP A 16 -12.56 -5.58 4.22
N GLU A 17 -12.01 -6.64 4.80
CA GLU A 17 -10.70 -6.57 5.46
C GLU A 17 -9.62 -6.11 4.47
N VAL A 18 -8.68 -5.30 4.94
CA VAL A 18 -7.53 -4.86 4.16
C VAL A 18 -6.24 -4.96 4.97
N VAL A 19 -5.18 -5.39 4.31
CA VAL A 19 -3.82 -5.29 4.85
C VAL A 19 -3.09 -4.14 4.17
N VAL A 20 -2.56 -3.22 4.99
CA VAL A 20 -1.73 -2.11 4.55
C VAL A 20 -0.28 -2.41 4.93
N PHE A 21 0.57 -2.57 3.92
CA PHE A 21 1.99 -2.87 4.10
C PHE A 21 2.84 -1.68 3.68
N LEU A 22 3.53 -1.08 4.64
CA LEU A 22 4.48 0.01 4.40
C LEU A 22 5.87 -0.60 4.33
N ILE A 23 6.64 -0.20 3.32
CA ILE A 23 8.05 -0.58 3.21
C ILE A 23 8.87 0.58 2.68
N GLY A 24 10.08 0.72 3.19
CA GLY A 24 10.94 1.80 2.75
C GLY A 24 12.39 1.64 3.17
N MET A 25 13.17 2.61 2.73
CA MET A 25 14.57 2.78 3.10
C MET A 25 14.90 4.22 3.43
N ARG A 26 15.87 4.43 4.31
CA ARG A 26 16.41 5.74 4.70
C ARG A 26 17.91 5.81 4.44
N VAL A 27 18.36 6.82 3.72
CA VAL A 27 19.77 7.14 3.52
C VAL A 27 20.32 7.88 4.74
N ASN A 28 21.22 7.22 5.47
CA ASN A 28 21.87 7.77 6.66
C ASN A 28 23.17 8.52 6.31
N LYS A 29 23.90 8.07 5.28
CA LYS A 29 25.16 8.69 4.83
C LYS A 29 25.08 9.05 3.34
N TRP A 30 24.73 10.30 3.05
CA TRP A 30 24.47 10.77 1.68
C TRP A 30 25.65 10.60 0.72
N TRP A 31 26.87 10.88 1.19
CA TRP A 31 28.10 10.76 0.39
C TRP A 31 28.48 9.30 0.08
N ALA A 32 27.94 8.32 0.80
CA ALA A 32 28.22 6.91 0.58
C ALA A 32 27.33 6.31 -0.52
N VAL A 33 27.29 6.96 -1.70
CA VAL A 33 26.43 6.58 -2.84
C VAL A 33 26.61 5.12 -3.23
N HIS A 34 27.85 4.64 -3.27
CA HIS A 34 28.18 3.24 -3.55
C HIS A 34 27.61 2.25 -2.53
N LYS A 35 27.17 2.70 -1.34
CA LYS A 35 26.57 1.86 -0.31
C LYS A 35 25.05 1.89 -0.32
N TRP A 36 24.42 3.04 -0.56
CA TRP A 36 22.96 3.16 -0.50
C TRP A 36 22.27 2.99 -1.87
N LEU A 37 22.92 3.39 -2.97
CA LEU A 37 22.33 3.30 -4.31
C LEU A 37 22.05 1.84 -4.75
N PRO A 38 22.92 0.85 -4.51
CA PRO A 38 22.63 -0.54 -4.87
C PRO A 38 21.46 -1.16 -4.10
N VAL A 39 21.15 -0.63 -2.92
CA VAL A 39 19.99 -1.03 -2.10
C VAL A 39 18.72 -0.44 -2.69
N LEU A 40 18.74 0.85 -3.04
CA LEU A 40 17.63 1.53 -3.69
C LEU A 40 17.23 0.85 -5.01
N LEU A 41 18.21 0.52 -5.85
CA LEU A 41 17.99 -0.13 -7.14
C LEU A 41 17.53 -1.60 -7.05
N ALA A 42 17.58 -2.21 -5.86
CA ALA A 42 17.10 -3.58 -5.66
C ALA A 42 15.59 -3.67 -5.40
N MET A 43 14.93 -2.56 -5.04
CA MET A 43 13.48 -2.51 -4.78
C MET A 43 12.61 -2.64 -6.05
N PRO A 44 12.83 -1.87 -7.14
CA PRO A 44 11.91 -1.84 -8.27
C PRO A 44 11.58 -3.20 -8.91
N PRO A 45 12.54 -4.15 -9.07
CA PRO A 45 12.22 -5.47 -9.61
C PRO A 45 11.23 -6.26 -8.75
N MET A 46 11.30 -6.13 -7.42
CA MET A 46 10.34 -6.77 -6.51
C MET A 46 8.94 -6.15 -6.65
N VAL A 47 8.86 -4.84 -6.92
CA VAL A 47 7.58 -4.15 -7.14
C VAL A 47 6.97 -4.52 -8.48
N GLN A 48 7.78 -4.58 -9.54
CA GLN A 48 7.30 -5.00 -10.86
C GLN A 48 6.75 -6.41 -10.83
N GLU A 49 7.34 -7.29 -10.02
CA GLU A 49 6.83 -8.64 -9.79
C GLU A 49 5.42 -8.63 -9.20
N LEU A 50 5.14 -7.78 -8.19
CA LEU A 50 3.79 -7.60 -7.63
C LEU A 50 2.75 -7.27 -8.71
N TYR A 51 3.08 -6.31 -9.58
CA TYR A 51 2.17 -5.89 -10.64
C TYR A 51 2.00 -6.93 -11.75
N SER A 52 2.90 -7.92 -11.86
CA SER A 52 2.77 -9.03 -12.82
C SER A 52 1.93 -10.20 -12.29
N GLN A 53 1.64 -10.24 -10.98
CA GLN A 53 0.88 -11.30 -10.31
C GLN A 53 -0.37 -10.75 -9.62
N LYS A 54 -1.17 -9.94 -10.33
CA LYS A 54 -2.32 -9.23 -9.75
C LYS A 54 -3.40 -10.14 -9.16
N ASP A 55 -3.46 -11.40 -9.56
CA ASP A 55 -4.47 -12.35 -9.05
C ASP A 55 -4.15 -12.88 -7.64
N ASN A 56 -3.00 -12.51 -7.05
CA ASN A 56 -2.55 -12.99 -5.73
C ASN A 56 -2.90 -12.03 -4.58
N GLY A 57 -3.98 -11.25 -4.68
CA GLY A 57 -4.45 -10.39 -3.59
C GLY A 57 -3.74 -9.05 -3.43
N PHE A 58 -2.74 -8.73 -4.26
CA PHE A 58 -2.13 -7.40 -4.32
C PHE A 58 -3.05 -6.44 -5.08
N PHE A 59 -3.52 -5.39 -4.42
CA PHE A 59 -4.40 -4.41 -5.04
C PHE A 59 -3.62 -3.30 -5.76
N SER A 60 -2.79 -2.58 -5.01
CA SER A 60 -2.09 -1.41 -5.51
C SER A 60 -0.92 -1.06 -4.62
N ALA A 61 0.00 -0.26 -5.17
CA ALA A 61 1.05 0.39 -4.41
C ALA A 61 1.15 1.87 -4.79
N GLU A 62 1.57 2.67 -3.82
CA GLU A 62 1.92 4.07 -3.97
C GLU A 62 3.35 4.30 -3.51
N ASN A 63 4.12 5.06 -4.27
CA ASN A 63 5.51 5.33 -3.98
C ASN A 63 5.72 6.81 -3.68
N PHE A 64 6.41 7.06 -2.57
CA PHE A 64 6.77 8.38 -2.09
C PHE A 64 8.28 8.43 -1.85
N PHE A 65 8.84 9.55 -2.23
CA PHE A 65 10.25 9.84 -2.02
C PHE A 65 10.34 11.21 -1.37
N ASN A 66 10.98 11.29 -0.23
CA ASN A 66 11.53 12.54 0.27
C ASN A 66 13.05 12.51 0.07
N LEU A 67 13.74 13.57 0.51
CA LEU A 67 15.19 13.67 0.33
C LEU A 67 15.92 12.42 0.85
N LYS A 68 15.62 11.96 2.08
CA LYS A 68 16.40 10.90 2.73
C LYS A 68 15.70 9.55 2.78
N THR A 69 14.39 9.51 2.60
CA THR A 69 13.55 8.35 2.90
C THR A 69 12.61 8.07 1.76
N THR A 70 12.45 6.79 1.47
CA THR A 70 11.45 6.27 0.56
C THR A 70 10.34 5.63 1.39
N LEU A 71 9.10 5.77 0.93
CA LEU A 71 7.93 5.13 1.50
C LEU A 71 7.14 4.52 0.36
N MET A 72 6.89 3.23 0.45
CA MET A 72 5.96 2.53 -0.42
C MET A 72 4.83 1.99 0.42
N ILE A 73 3.61 2.35 0.05
CA ILE A 73 2.39 1.84 0.66
C ILE A 73 1.83 0.80 -0.28
N GLN A 74 1.59 -0.41 0.21
CA GLN A 74 0.96 -1.49 -0.54
C GLN A 74 -0.36 -1.87 0.11
N TYR A 75 -1.36 -2.15 -0.71
CA TYR A 75 -2.68 -2.58 -0.27
C TYR A 75 -2.90 -4.02 -0.71
N TRP A 76 -3.33 -4.85 0.22
CA TRP A 76 -3.52 -6.29 0.05
C TRP A 76 -4.90 -6.70 0.56
N ARG A 77 -5.48 -7.71 -0.07
CA ARG A 77 -6.76 -8.30 0.33
C ARG A 77 -6.65 -9.07 1.65
N SER A 78 -5.56 -9.80 1.88
CA SER A 78 -5.37 -10.59 3.11
C SER A 78 -3.90 -10.72 3.52
N GLU A 79 -3.66 -11.07 4.78
CA GLU A 79 -2.30 -11.38 5.27
C GLU A 79 -1.74 -12.63 4.61
N ASP A 80 -2.59 -13.63 4.36
CA ASP A 80 -2.20 -14.91 3.78
C ASP A 80 -1.64 -14.72 2.37
N GLU A 81 -2.28 -13.86 1.58
CA GLU A 81 -1.82 -13.49 0.24
C GLU A 81 -0.50 -12.69 0.28
N LEU A 82 -0.37 -11.75 1.21
CA LEU A 82 0.89 -11.04 1.45
C LEU A 82 2.03 -12.01 1.81
N TYR A 83 1.76 -12.98 2.69
CA TYR A 83 2.75 -13.98 3.12
C TYR A 83 3.06 -15.01 2.05
N ALA A 84 2.07 -15.42 1.25
CA ALA A 84 2.29 -16.28 0.09
C ALA A 84 3.25 -15.61 -0.89
N TYR A 85 3.05 -14.32 -1.18
CA TYR A 85 3.98 -13.53 -1.98
C TYR A 85 5.37 -13.43 -1.34
N ALA A 86 5.45 -13.11 -0.05
CA ALA A 86 6.74 -12.97 0.66
C ALA A 86 7.56 -14.28 0.65
N LYS A 87 6.91 -15.43 0.52
CA LYS A 87 7.54 -16.76 0.43
C LYS A 87 7.79 -17.23 -1.01
N ALA A 88 7.35 -16.49 -2.02
CA ALA A 88 7.53 -16.87 -3.42
C ALA A 88 9.03 -16.98 -3.77
N PRO A 89 9.48 -17.99 -4.53
CA PRO A 89 10.91 -18.24 -4.78
C PRO A 89 11.65 -17.04 -5.40
N LYS A 90 10.98 -16.32 -6.31
CA LYS A 90 11.54 -15.16 -7.00
C LYS A 90 11.65 -13.97 -6.06
N HIS A 91 10.61 -13.70 -5.26
CA HIS A 91 10.65 -12.71 -4.18
C HIS A 91 11.76 -13.03 -3.15
N LEU A 92 11.84 -14.26 -2.64
CA LEU A 92 12.87 -14.67 -1.68
C LEU A 92 14.29 -14.49 -2.22
N LYS A 93 14.52 -14.76 -3.51
CA LYS A 93 15.82 -14.52 -4.15
C LYS A 93 16.18 -13.03 -4.17
N ALA A 94 15.22 -12.18 -4.54
CA ALA A 94 15.40 -10.73 -4.53
C ALA A 94 15.61 -10.19 -3.11
N TRP A 95 14.80 -10.65 -2.15
CA TRP A 95 14.90 -10.31 -0.74
C TRP A 95 16.24 -10.71 -0.11
N ARG A 96 16.74 -11.92 -0.41
CA ARG A 96 18.09 -12.35 0.02
C ARG A 96 19.19 -11.45 -0.52
N ASN A 97 19.10 -11.06 -1.79
CA ASN A 97 20.07 -10.13 -2.40
C ASN A 97 19.99 -8.74 -1.74
N PHE A 98 18.78 -8.27 -1.47
CA PHE A 98 18.52 -7.00 -0.77
C PHE A 98 19.13 -7.03 0.63
N ASN A 99 18.81 -8.04 1.44
CA ASN A 99 19.34 -8.20 2.80
C ASN A 99 20.86 -8.25 2.83
N ARG A 100 21.51 -8.92 1.88
CA ARG A 100 22.98 -8.94 1.80
C ARG A 100 23.58 -7.55 1.59
N LYS A 101 22.91 -6.65 0.86
CA LYS A 101 23.39 -5.27 0.62
C LYS A 101 23.12 -4.33 1.80
N VAL A 102 22.15 -4.67 2.64
CA VAL A 102 21.78 -3.90 3.83
C VAL A 102 22.56 -4.38 5.06
N LYS A 103 22.88 -5.67 5.14
CA LYS A 103 23.66 -6.25 6.23
C LYS A 103 24.98 -5.51 6.39
N ASP A 104 25.28 -5.13 7.63
CA ASP A 104 26.50 -4.40 8.02
C ASP A 104 26.69 -3.04 7.31
N ASN A 105 25.61 -2.44 6.79
CA ASN A 105 25.64 -1.19 6.03
C ASN A 105 25.03 -0.01 6.80
N SER A 106 25.86 0.73 7.54
CA SER A 106 25.41 1.94 8.26
C SER A 106 25.02 3.13 7.37
N ALA A 107 25.21 3.06 6.04
CA ALA A 107 24.85 4.14 5.13
C ALA A 107 23.34 4.17 4.80
N VAL A 108 22.64 3.07 5.03
CA VAL A 108 21.22 2.90 4.67
C VAL A 108 20.49 2.08 5.72
N GLY A 109 19.32 2.55 6.14
CA GLY A 109 18.36 1.79 6.94
C GLY A 109 17.20 1.31 6.09
N ILE A 110 16.52 0.27 6.54
CA ILE A 110 15.28 -0.24 5.94
C ILE A 110 14.22 -0.35 7.03
N TYR A 111 12.96 -0.26 6.65
CA TYR A 111 11.85 -0.50 7.55
C TYR A 111 10.69 -1.14 6.80
N HIS A 112 9.84 -1.84 7.55
CA HIS A 112 8.52 -2.24 7.09
C HIS A 112 7.54 -2.18 8.26
N GLU A 113 6.26 -1.97 7.94
CA GLU A 113 5.16 -2.00 8.88
C GLU A 113 3.99 -2.72 8.22
N THR A 114 3.30 -3.58 8.97
CA THR A 114 2.13 -4.31 8.47
C THR A 114 0.95 -3.97 9.37
N TYR A 115 -0.10 -3.43 8.78
CA TYR A 115 -1.35 -3.10 9.47
C TYR A 115 -2.46 -3.98 8.94
N LYS A 116 -3.11 -4.72 9.82
CA LYS A 116 -4.35 -5.45 9.52
C LYS A 116 -5.51 -4.58 9.95
N VAL A 117 -6.37 -4.22 9.00
CA VAL A 117 -7.52 -3.36 9.27
C VAL A 117 -8.78 -4.14 8.96
N LYS A 118 -9.59 -4.37 9.99
CA LYS A 118 -10.80 -5.16 9.86
C LYS A 118 -11.82 -4.43 8.98
N ASP A 119 -12.74 -5.22 8.44
CA ASP A 119 -13.96 -4.69 7.81
C ASP A 119 -14.67 -3.70 8.76
N GLY A 120 -14.97 -2.50 8.25
CA GLY A 120 -15.58 -1.40 9.00
C GLY A 120 -14.63 -0.55 9.84
N GLU A 121 -13.36 -0.93 9.98
CA GLU A 121 -12.36 -0.17 10.77
C GLU A 121 -11.49 0.76 9.92
N HIS A 122 -11.91 1.07 8.68
CA HIS A 122 -11.24 2.03 7.81
C HIS A 122 -12.23 2.86 7.00
N GLU A 123 -11.79 4.07 6.63
CA GLU A 123 -12.52 4.94 5.72
C GLU A 123 -11.55 5.65 4.80
N VAL A 124 -12.00 5.96 3.59
CA VAL A 124 -11.18 6.69 2.61
C VAL A 124 -11.95 7.82 1.97
N ILE A 125 -11.24 8.90 1.68
CA ILE A 125 -11.77 10.05 0.96
C ILE A 125 -10.70 10.65 0.05
N TYR A 126 -11.11 11.02 -1.15
CA TYR A 126 -10.27 11.60 -2.19
C TYR A 126 -10.93 12.88 -2.69
N GLY A 127 -10.21 14.01 -2.65
CA GLY A 127 -10.72 15.30 -3.09
C GLY A 127 -9.85 15.84 -4.22
N ASN A 128 -10.41 16.02 -5.42
CA ASN A 128 -9.66 16.52 -6.59
C ASN A 128 -8.38 15.71 -6.87
N MET A 129 -8.44 14.39 -6.70
CA MET A 129 -7.30 13.48 -6.82
C MET A 129 -7.42 12.60 -8.07
N PRO A 130 -6.30 12.11 -8.62
CA PRO A 130 -6.32 10.94 -9.49
C PRO A 130 -6.76 9.69 -8.70
N LEU A 131 -7.06 8.60 -9.42
CA LEU A 131 -7.30 7.31 -8.78
C LEU A 131 -6.07 6.90 -7.95
N PHE A 132 -6.24 6.74 -6.65
CA PHE A 132 -5.14 6.69 -5.70
C PHE A 132 -5.45 5.76 -4.53
N GLY A 133 -4.42 5.12 -3.98
CA GLY A 133 -4.48 4.30 -2.76
C GLY A 133 -5.48 3.16 -2.87
N LEU A 134 -6.32 3.03 -1.86
CA LEU A 134 -7.34 1.98 -1.75
C LEU A 134 -8.43 2.08 -2.84
N ALA A 135 -8.72 3.28 -3.38
CA ALA A 135 -9.63 3.41 -4.52
C ALA A 135 -9.12 2.76 -5.82
N LYS A 136 -7.84 2.37 -5.90
CA LYS A 136 -7.35 1.52 -7.01
C LYS A 136 -7.80 0.07 -6.88
N ALA A 137 -8.17 -0.35 -5.67
CA ALA A 137 -8.58 -1.71 -5.31
C ALA A 137 -10.10 -1.91 -5.43
N TYR A 138 -10.85 -0.88 -5.05
CA TYR A 138 -12.31 -0.91 -4.93
C TYR A 138 -12.98 0.07 -5.87
N GLN A 139 -14.31 0.01 -5.93
CA GLN A 139 -15.09 0.92 -6.76
C GLN A 139 -14.96 2.36 -6.26
N HIS A 140 -14.37 3.22 -7.10
CA HIS A 140 -14.22 4.65 -6.84
C HIS A 140 -15.54 5.38 -7.14
N VAL A 141 -16.23 5.85 -6.09
CA VAL A 141 -17.59 6.41 -6.19
C VAL A 141 -17.68 7.83 -5.62
N PRO A 142 -18.57 8.70 -6.13
CA PRO A 142 -18.80 10.01 -5.55
C PRO A 142 -19.28 9.91 -4.11
N VAL A 143 -18.85 10.84 -3.25
CA VAL A 143 -19.39 10.96 -1.90
C VAL A 143 -20.86 11.36 -1.95
N GLN A 144 -21.70 10.57 -1.27
CA GLN A 144 -23.12 10.81 -1.07
C GLN A 144 -23.41 11.41 0.32
N PRO A 145 -24.60 11.99 0.57
CA PRO A 145 -24.95 12.54 1.88
C PRO A 145 -24.75 11.57 3.06
N TYR A 146 -25.00 10.28 2.85
CA TYR A 146 -24.81 9.20 3.84
C TYR A 146 -23.36 8.70 3.94
N THR A 147 -22.41 9.30 3.22
CA THR A 147 -20.96 9.06 3.30
C THR A 147 -20.17 10.36 3.44
N ALA A 148 -20.84 11.46 3.80
CA ALA A 148 -20.27 12.80 3.78
C ALA A 148 -19.20 13.00 4.88
N SER A 149 -19.35 12.34 6.02
CA SER A 149 -18.40 12.37 7.13
C SER A 149 -17.62 11.05 7.27
N ALA A 150 -16.46 11.11 7.93
CA ALA A 150 -15.67 9.92 8.24
C ALA A 150 -16.48 8.92 9.09
N ASN A 151 -17.21 9.41 10.10
CA ASN A 151 -18.06 8.59 10.95
C ASN A 151 -19.15 7.85 10.15
N GLN A 152 -19.80 8.55 9.21
CA GLN A 152 -20.78 7.92 8.32
C GLN A 152 -20.17 6.82 7.46
N ARG A 153 -18.94 6.99 6.96
CA ARG A 153 -18.25 5.95 6.17
C ARG A 153 -17.86 4.74 7.03
N LEU A 154 -17.39 4.96 8.26
CA LEU A 154 -17.08 3.88 9.20
C LEU A 154 -18.34 3.12 9.65
N ARG A 155 -19.45 3.83 9.88
CA ARG A 155 -20.70 3.25 10.38
C ARG A 155 -21.64 2.67 9.31
N LYS A 156 -21.39 2.92 8.02
CA LYS A 156 -22.21 2.47 6.89
C LYS A 156 -22.52 0.96 6.90
N LYS A 157 -21.72 0.16 7.63
CA LYS A 157 -21.88 -1.29 7.73
C LYS A 157 -22.47 -1.80 9.05
N GLU A 158 -22.41 -1.02 10.14
CA GLU A 158 -23.11 -1.36 11.39
C GLU A 158 -24.63 -1.45 11.14
N GLU A 159 -25.17 -0.52 10.36
CA GLU A 159 -26.58 -0.48 9.99
C GLU A 159 -26.99 -1.58 9.00
N ARG A 160 -26.12 -1.95 8.04
CA ARG A 160 -26.39 -3.07 7.10
C ARG A 160 -26.39 -4.44 7.79
N ARG A 161 -25.43 -4.71 8.69
CA ARG A 161 -25.41 -5.97 9.47
C ARG A 161 -26.62 -6.11 10.39
N TYR A 162 -27.18 -5.02 10.89
CA TYR A 162 -28.39 -5.01 11.72
C TYR A 162 -29.67 -5.34 10.91
N VAL A 163 -29.74 -4.86 9.66
CA VAL A 163 -30.86 -5.15 8.75
C VAL A 163 -30.82 -6.58 8.23
N ASP A 164 -29.64 -7.13 7.92
CA ASP A 164 -29.50 -8.50 7.43
C ASP A 164 -29.66 -9.58 8.53
N SER A 165 -29.72 -9.19 9.81
CA SER A 165 -29.89 -10.07 10.96
C SER A 165 -31.33 -10.17 11.49
N HIS A 166 -32.30 -9.54 10.82
CA HIS A 166 -33.74 -9.53 11.15
C HIS A 166 -34.58 -9.83 9.90
#